data_AF-A0A5E4P2J2-F1
#
_entry.id   AF-A0A5E4P2J2-F1
#
_cell.length_a   1.000
_cell.length_b   1.000
_cell.length_c   1.000
_cell.angle_alpha   90.00
_cell.angle_beta   90.00
_cell.angle_gamma   90.00
#
_symmetry.space_group_name_H-M   'P 1'
#
loop_
_entity.id
_entity.type
_entity.pdbx_description
1 polymer ?
#
loop_
_entity_poly.entity_id
_entity_poly.type
_entity_poly.pdbx_seq_one_letter_code
_entity_poly.pdbx_strand_id
1 'polypeptide(L)'
;MAGKDGKTGQTFLKTVIAPALRQRALHVDGWFSTNILGNRDGLALDDPNSLKSKLGTKKSVLDQMLGYEVEDHIIDIRYYRPRGDDKEAWDNIDISGFMGQRMQIKVNFLCKDSILAAPLAIEIVRCLGLAARRGEGGVQEQLGSFFKAPMTGNGHLPEHGFHAQQIALMEWLGAEGAEVDAA
;
A
#
# COMPACT_ATOMS: atom_id res chain seq x y z
N MET A 1 18.20 -4.47 -6.38
CA MET A 1 16.96 -5.25 -6.17
C MET A 1 15.92 -4.35 -5.50
N ALA A 2 14.63 -4.60 -5.74
CA ALA A 2 13.52 -3.90 -5.08
C ALA A 2 12.38 -4.90 -4.81
N GLY A 3 11.53 -4.61 -3.83
CA GLY A 3 10.48 -5.53 -3.39
C GLY A 3 9.98 -5.17 -2.00
N LYS A 4 9.05 -5.92 -1.40
CA LYS A 4 8.28 -7.05 -1.95
C LYS A 4 6.77 -6.74 -1.97
N ASP A 5 6.06 -7.45 -2.85
CA ASP A 5 4.61 -7.41 -3.09
C ASP A 5 4.10 -6.06 -3.65
N GLY A 6 3.51 -6.09 -4.85
CA GLY A 6 3.05 -4.88 -5.54
C GLY A 6 1.91 -4.17 -4.80
N LYS A 7 2.00 -2.84 -4.70
CA LYS A 7 0.99 -1.99 -4.06
C LYS A 7 0.06 -1.39 -5.10
N THR A 8 -1.06 -2.07 -5.35
CA THR A 8 -1.96 -1.77 -6.49
C THR A 8 -3.34 -1.26 -6.06
N GLY A 9 -4.05 -2.01 -5.21
CA GLY A 9 -5.44 -1.75 -4.85
C GLY A 9 -5.64 -1.22 -3.43
N GLN A 10 -6.36 -1.98 -2.59
CA GLN A 10 -6.69 -1.59 -1.20
C GLN A 10 -5.50 -1.08 -0.38
N THR A 11 -4.36 -1.77 -0.43
CA THR A 11 -3.18 -1.36 0.35
C THR A 11 -2.63 0.00 -0.11
N PHE A 12 -2.73 0.34 -1.40
CA PHE A 12 -2.37 1.68 -1.88
C PHE A 12 -3.22 2.74 -1.16
N LEU A 13 -4.55 2.60 -1.17
CA LEU A 13 -5.44 3.55 -0.48
C LEU A 13 -5.16 3.62 1.02
N LYS A 14 -4.89 2.49 1.69
CA LYS A 14 -4.52 2.46 3.11
C LYS A 14 -3.24 3.30 3.37
N THR A 15 -2.25 3.22 2.50
CA THR A 15 -1.00 4.02 2.60
C THR A 15 -1.16 5.52 2.32
N VAL A 16 -2.31 5.92 1.77
CA VAL A 16 -2.67 7.34 1.58
C VAL A 16 -3.51 7.83 2.76
N ILE A 17 -4.52 7.05 3.14
CA ILE A 17 -5.52 7.46 4.14
C ILE A 17 -4.93 7.46 5.56
N ALA A 18 -4.22 6.41 5.97
CA ALA A 18 -3.76 6.29 7.36
C ALA A 18 -2.83 7.44 7.78
N PRO A 19 -1.80 7.83 6.98
CA PRO A 19 -0.98 8.98 7.32
C PRO A 19 -1.78 10.29 7.35
N ALA A 20 -2.73 10.48 6.43
CA ALA A 20 -3.56 11.67 6.38
C ALA A 20 -4.44 11.83 7.63
N LEU A 21 -5.04 10.72 8.13
CA LEU A 21 -5.80 10.71 9.38
C LEU A 21 -4.92 11.09 10.57
N ARG A 22 -3.73 10.48 10.68
CA ARG A 22 -2.74 10.83 11.71
C ARG A 22 -2.35 12.31 11.66
N GLN A 23 -2.04 12.84 10.48
CA GLN A 23 -1.66 14.24 10.29
C GLN A 23 -2.78 15.22 10.66
N ARG A 24 -4.04 14.79 10.57
CA ARG A 24 -5.21 15.57 10.98
C ARG A 24 -5.62 15.35 12.45
N ALA A 25 -4.81 14.63 13.22
CA ALA A 25 -5.12 14.25 14.60
C ALA A 25 -6.47 13.54 14.74
N LEU A 26 -6.87 12.75 13.72
CA LEU A 26 -8.00 11.85 13.79
C LEU A 26 -7.49 10.49 14.24
N HIS A 27 -7.99 10.02 15.38
CA HIS A 27 -7.64 8.72 15.91
C HIS A 27 -8.43 7.65 15.16
N VAL A 28 -7.75 6.63 14.64
CA VAL A 28 -8.36 5.40 14.12
C VAL A 28 -8.63 4.46 15.29
N ASP A 29 -9.91 4.22 15.56
CA ASP A 29 -10.38 3.30 16.60
C ASP A 29 -10.38 1.84 16.10
N GLY A 30 -10.72 1.63 14.82
CA GLY A 30 -10.80 0.31 14.20
C GLY A 30 -10.75 0.39 12.69
N TRP A 31 -10.25 -0.67 12.04
CA TRP A 31 -10.16 -0.72 10.58
C TRP A 31 -10.48 -2.12 10.08
N PHE A 32 -11.66 -2.29 9.50
CA PHE A 32 -12.08 -3.52 8.86
C PHE A 32 -11.84 -3.44 7.35
N SER A 33 -11.07 -4.37 6.79
CA SER A 33 -10.71 -4.42 5.37
C SER A 33 -11.15 -5.77 4.79
N THR A 34 -12.08 -5.79 3.83
CA THR A 34 -12.43 -7.00 3.07
C THR A 34 -12.01 -6.90 1.61
N ASN A 35 -11.61 -8.02 1.01
CA ASN A 35 -11.31 -8.13 -0.42
C ASN A 35 -12.06 -9.33 -1.00
N ILE A 36 -12.80 -9.11 -2.08
CA ILE A 36 -13.53 -10.15 -2.81
C ILE A 36 -12.94 -10.24 -4.21
N LEU A 37 -12.44 -11.40 -4.60
CA LEU A 37 -11.79 -11.62 -5.90
C LEU A 37 -11.94 -13.08 -6.37
N GLY A 38 -11.95 -13.31 -7.68
CA GLY A 38 -12.25 -14.63 -8.28
C GLY A 38 -11.18 -15.19 -9.21
N ASN A 39 -10.03 -14.51 -9.35
CA ASN A 39 -8.93 -14.95 -10.20
C ASN A 39 -8.05 -15.99 -9.47
N ARG A 40 -6.95 -16.41 -10.12
CA ARG A 40 -6.02 -17.39 -9.55
C ARG A 40 -5.33 -16.92 -8.27
N ASP A 41 -5.10 -15.60 -8.11
CA ASP A 41 -4.58 -15.07 -6.84
C ASP A 41 -5.62 -15.26 -5.74
N GLY A 42 -6.89 -14.97 -6.00
CA GLY A 42 -7.99 -15.27 -5.09
C GLY A 42 -8.05 -16.74 -4.67
N LEU A 43 -7.93 -17.65 -5.65
CA LEU A 43 -7.94 -19.09 -5.38
C LEU A 43 -6.73 -19.54 -4.54
N ALA A 44 -5.54 -19.00 -4.80
CA ALA A 44 -4.34 -19.31 -4.01
C ALA A 44 -4.46 -18.81 -2.56
N LEU A 45 -5.27 -17.79 -2.31
CA LEU A 45 -5.50 -17.20 -0.99
C LEU A 45 -6.62 -17.87 -0.19
N ASP A 46 -7.33 -18.80 -0.81
CA ASP A 46 -8.25 -19.70 -0.11
C ASP A 46 -7.49 -20.75 0.73
N ASP A 47 -6.18 -20.92 0.50
CA ASP A 47 -5.31 -21.72 1.35
C ASP A 47 -4.99 -20.98 2.67
N PRO A 48 -5.35 -21.55 3.84
CA PRO A 48 -5.11 -20.93 5.16
C PRO A 48 -3.63 -20.58 5.44
N ASN A 49 -2.68 -21.33 4.88
CA ASN A 49 -1.25 -21.06 5.09
C ASN A 49 -0.78 -19.81 4.32
N SER A 50 -1.25 -19.66 3.10
CA SER A 50 -1.02 -18.48 2.26
C SER A 50 -1.67 -17.23 2.86
N LEU A 51 -2.84 -17.38 3.48
CA LEU A 51 -3.55 -16.30 4.16
C LEU A 51 -2.81 -15.79 5.41
N LYS A 52 -2.33 -16.70 6.29
CA LYS A 52 -1.60 -16.32 7.51
C LYS A 52 -0.38 -15.43 7.24
N SER A 53 0.40 -15.77 6.22
CA SER A 53 1.59 -15.00 5.84
C SER A 53 1.23 -13.58 5.36
N LYS A 54 0.11 -13.41 4.63
CA LYS A 54 -0.35 -12.08 4.20
C LYS A 54 -0.97 -11.26 5.33
N LEU A 55 -1.61 -11.90 6.32
CA LEU A 55 -2.24 -11.22 7.46
C LEU A 55 -1.20 -10.61 8.41
N GLY A 56 -0.13 -11.34 8.73
CA GLY A 56 0.93 -10.85 9.63
C GLY A 56 1.60 -9.57 9.12
N THR A 57 1.94 -9.53 7.83
CA THR A 57 2.56 -8.35 7.22
C THR A 57 1.62 -7.14 7.24
N LYS A 58 0.32 -7.32 6.93
CA LYS A 58 -0.60 -6.19 6.79
C LYS A 58 -0.97 -5.51 8.10
N LYS A 59 -1.03 -6.24 9.23
CA LYS A 59 -1.28 -5.63 10.55
C LYS A 59 -0.17 -4.65 10.92
N SER A 60 1.08 -5.10 10.81
CA SER A 60 2.26 -4.30 11.17
C SER A 60 2.43 -2.99 10.40
N VAL A 61 1.85 -2.88 9.20
CA VAL A 61 1.99 -1.70 8.33
C VAL A 61 1.08 -0.56 8.80
N LEU A 62 -0.13 -0.86 9.28
CA LEU A 62 -1.06 0.16 9.74
C LEU A 62 -0.51 0.86 10.99
N ASP A 63 -0.03 0.06 11.94
CA ASP A 63 0.51 0.55 13.21
C ASP A 63 1.72 1.46 13.00
N GLN A 64 2.61 1.10 12.07
CA GLN A 64 3.76 1.93 11.70
C GLN A 64 3.33 3.30 11.16
N MET A 65 2.32 3.34 10.29
CA MET A 65 1.83 4.61 9.72
C MET A 65 1.13 5.48 10.78
N LEU A 66 0.37 4.88 11.69
CA LEU A 66 -0.38 5.59 12.73
C LEU A 66 0.46 5.95 13.97
N GLY A 67 1.52 5.18 14.24
CA GLY A 67 2.39 5.33 15.40
C GLY A 67 1.85 4.68 16.68
N TYR A 68 0.81 3.86 16.58
CA TYR A 68 0.20 3.11 17.68
C TYR A 68 -0.52 1.88 17.11
N GLU A 69 -0.76 0.86 17.96
CA GLU A 69 -1.46 -0.36 17.57
C GLU A 69 -2.98 -0.12 17.45
N VAL A 70 -3.57 -0.54 16.33
CA VAL A 70 -5.03 -0.58 16.17
C VAL A 70 -5.52 -2.00 16.51
N GLU A 71 -6.07 -2.16 17.71
CA GLU A 71 -6.53 -3.46 18.23
C GLU A 71 -7.48 -4.17 17.25
N ASP A 72 -8.50 -3.45 16.77
CA ASP A 72 -9.51 -3.93 15.82
C ASP A 72 -9.12 -3.69 14.35
N HIS A 73 -7.88 -4.04 13.98
CA HIS A 73 -7.48 -4.14 12.56
C HIS A 73 -7.78 -5.53 12.00
N ILE A 74 -8.93 -5.64 11.34
CA ILE A 74 -9.45 -6.90 10.78
C ILE A 74 -9.26 -6.92 9.26
N ILE A 75 -8.78 -8.05 8.73
CA ILE A 75 -8.59 -8.24 7.30
C ILE A 75 -9.25 -9.55 6.89
N ASP A 76 -10.20 -9.47 5.97
CA ASP A 76 -10.91 -10.59 5.38
C ASP A 76 -10.61 -10.67 3.88
N ILE A 77 -10.36 -11.87 3.37
CA ILE A 77 -10.13 -12.11 1.94
C ILE A 77 -11.03 -13.27 1.53
N ARG A 78 -11.88 -13.05 0.53
CA ARG A 78 -12.88 -14.00 0.09
C ARG A 78 -12.68 -14.33 -1.38
N TYR A 79 -12.43 -15.60 -1.65
CA TYR A 79 -12.50 -16.12 -3.00
C TYR A 79 -13.95 -16.21 -3.47
N TYR A 80 -14.27 -15.53 -4.56
CA TYR A 80 -15.58 -15.57 -5.20
C TYR A 80 -15.43 -15.67 -6.71
N ARG A 81 -15.37 -16.92 -7.20
CA ARG A 81 -15.11 -17.28 -8.62
C ARG A 81 -15.78 -16.38 -9.67
N PRO A 82 -17.08 -16.01 -9.58
CA PRO A 82 -17.72 -15.21 -10.62
C PRO A 82 -17.11 -13.82 -10.83
N ARG A 83 -16.37 -13.28 -9.85
CA ARG A 83 -15.70 -11.98 -9.99
C ARG A 83 -14.50 -12.02 -10.92
N GLY A 84 -13.87 -13.18 -11.14
CA GLY A 84 -12.64 -13.23 -11.95
C GLY A 84 -11.62 -12.19 -11.47
N ASP A 85 -11.13 -11.35 -12.39
CA ASP A 85 -10.19 -10.26 -12.09
C ASP A 85 -10.84 -8.98 -11.52
N ASP A 86 -12.18 -8.90 -11.51
CA ASP A 86 -12.92 -7.79 -10.93
C ASP A 86 -12.89 -7.87 -9.40
N LYS A 87 -11.86 -7.29 -8.82
CA LYS A 87 -11.70 -7.20 -7.38
C LYS A 87 -12.57 -6.11 -6.80
N GLU A 88 -13.21 -6.42 -5.68
CA GLU A 88 -13.82 -5.43 -4.80
C GLU A 88 -13.07 -5.39 -3.48
N ALA A 89 -12.61 -4.20 -3.10
CA ALA A 89 -12.03 -3.95 -1.80
C ALA A 89 -12.91 -2.98 -1.03
N TRP A 90 -13.35 -3.38 0.16
CA TRP A 90 -14.17 -2.54 1.03
C TRP A 90 -13.48 -2.34 2.36
N ASP A 91 -13.41 -1.08 2.79
CA ASP A 91 -12.86 -0.69 4.08
C ASP A 91 -13.90 0.10 4.88
N ASN A 92 -14.06 -0.29 6.15
CA ASN A 92 -14.70 0.52 7.18
C ASN A 92 -13.64 0.98 8.17
N ILE A 93 -13.55 2.28 8.37
CA ILE A 93 -12.59 2.92 9.25
C ILE A 93 -13.38 3.69 10.29
N ASP A 94 -13.38 3.18 11.52
CA ASP A 94 -13.95 3.86 12.67
C ASP A 94 -12.92 4.86 13.20
N ILE A 95 -13.32 6.11 13.34
CA ILE A 95 -12.43 7.19 13.78
C ILE A 95 -13.06 8.05 14.87
N SER A 96 -12.21 8.62 15.72
CA SER A 96 -12.57 9.59 16.75
C SER A 96 -11.81 10.90 16.53
N GLY A 97 -12.54 12.01 16.62
CA GLY A 97 -12.00 13.36 16.44
C GLY A 97 -12.15 14.23 17.68
N PHE A 98 -12.36 15.53 17.45
CA PHE A 98 -12.50 16.54 18.49
C PHE A 98 -13.55 16.13 19.55
N MET A 99 -13.22 16.30 20.83
CA MET A 99 -14.08 15.89 21.97
C MET A 99 -14.54 14.42 21.92
N GLY A 100 -13.73 13.53 21.34
CA GLY A 100 -14.05 12.10 21.25
C GLY A 100 -15.24 11.78 20.36
N GLN A 101 -15.63 12.69 19.46
CA GLN A 101 -16.74 12.45 18.55
C GLN A 101 -16.38 11.37 17.54
N ARG A 102 -17.18 10.30 17.53
CA ARG A 102 -17.01 9.13 16.67
C ARG A 102 -17.62 9.37 15.29
N MET A 103 -16.93 8.92 14.26
CA MET A 103 -17.33 8.99 12.86
C MET A 103 -16.86 7.73 12.14
N GLN A 104 -17.27 7.59 10.87
CA GLN A 104 -16.85 6.48 10.02
C GLN A 104 -16.44 6.98 8.64
N ILE A 105 -15.42 6.35 8.07
CA ILE A 105 -15.07 6.44 6.66
C ILE A 105 -15.32 5.07 6.02
N LYS A 106 -16.07 5.07 4.92
CA LYS A 106 -16.29 3.89 4.09
C LYS A 106 -15.59 4.08 2.75
N VAL A 107 -14.79 3.10 2.34
CA VAL A 107 -14.18 3.08 1.02
C VAL A 107 -14.64 1.82 0.32
N ASN A 108 -15.24 1.95 -0.86
CA ASN A 108 -15.47 0.81 -1.74
C ASN A 108 -14.71 1.02 -3.04
N PHE A 109 -13.73 0.16 -3.30
CA PHE A 109 -12.87 0.22 -4.47
C PHE A 109 -13.10 -1.01 -5.35
N LEU A 110 -13.91 -0.81 -6.40
CA LEU A 110 -14.11 -1.77 -7.46
C LEU A 110 -13.04 -1.54 -8.51
N CYS A 111 -12.19 -2.53 -8.73
CA CYS A 111 -11.03 -2.42 -9.61
C CYS A 111 -10.72 -3.74 -10.30
N LYS A 112 -9.84 -3.68 -11.30
CA LYS A 112 -9.28 -4.86 -11.96
C LYS A 112 -7.84 -5.02 -11.49
N ASP A 113 -7.56 -6.08 -10.74
CA ASP A 113 -6.25 -6.28 -10.11
C ASP A 113 -5.12 -6.31 -11.16
N SER A 114 -5.35 -7.01 -12.28
CA SER A 114 -4.36 -7.11 -13.35
C SER A 114 -4.09 -5.77 -14.04
N ILE A 115 -5.12 -4.93 -14.19
CA ILE A 115 -4.99 -3.59 -14.81
C ILE A 115 -4.21 -2.64 -13.92
N LEU A 116 -4.33 -2.76 -12.60
CA LEU A 116 -3.52 -1.99 -11.66
C LEU A 116 -2.09 -2.52 -11.54
N ALA A 117 -1.89 -3.83 -11.63
CA ALA A 117 -0.58 -4.47 -11.46
C ALA A 117 0.34 -4.36 -12.69
N ALA A 118 -0.21 -4.50 -13.90
CA ALA A 118 0.57 -4.49 -15.13
C ALA A 118 1.42 -3.21 -15.35
N PRO A 119 0.87 -1.98 -15.25
CA PRO A 119 1.67 -0.77 -15.40
C PRO A 119 2.72 -0.64 -14.30
N LEU A 120 2.40 -1.06 -13.07
CA LEU A 120 3.34 -1.05 -11.96
C LEU A 120 4.56 -1.93 -12.24
N ALA A 121 4.34 -3.12 -12.79
CA ALA A 121 5.42 -4.03 -13.18
C ALA A 121 6.32 -3.43 -14.27
N ILE A 122 5.74 -2.73 -15.26
CA ILE A 122 6.49 -2.02 -16.30
C ILE A 122 7.37 -0.93 -15.69
N GLU A 123 6.81 -0.09 -14.81
CA GLU A 123 7.55 1.00 -14.17
C GLU A 123 8.67 0.49 -13.25
N ILE A 124 8.44 -0.59 -12.51
CA ILE A 124 9.50 -1.24 -11.72
C ILE A 124 10.67 -1.66 -12.61
N VAL A 125 10.40 -2.30 -13.76
CA VAL A 125 11.46 -2.73 -14.69
C VAL A 125 12.19 -1.52 -15.27
N ARG A 126 11.47 -0.46 -15.65
CA ARG A 126 12.08 0.78 -16.18
C ARG A 126 12.98 1.45 -15.15
N CYS A 127 12.51 1.58 -13.91
CA CYS A 127 13.28 2.17 -12.81
C CYS A 127 14.51 1.33 -12.46
N LEU A 128 14.37 0.00 -12.37
CA LEU A 128 15.52 -0.88 -12.13
C LEU A 128 16.54 -0.82 -13.29
N GLY A 129 16.06 -0.69 -14.53
CA GLY A 129 16.92 -0.47 -15.70
C GLY A 129 17.66 0.87 -15.64
N LEU A 130 17.02 1.94 -15.12
CA LEU A 130 17.66 3.23 -14.89
C LEU A 130 18.73 3.15 -13.80
N ALA A 131 18.40 2.55 -12.65
CA ALA A 131 19.34 2.31 -11.55
C ALA A 131 20.59 1.55 -12.06
N ALA A 132 20.39 0.49 -12.84
CA ALA A 132 21.48 -0.27 -13.43
C ALA A 132 22.37 0.59 -14.35
N ARG A 133 21.80 1.46 -15.20
CA ARG A 133 22.57 2.38 -16.05
C ARG A 133 23.33 3.45 -15.27
N ARG A 134 22.83 3.85 -14.10
CA ARG A 134 23.50 4.76 -13.17
C ARG A 134 24.56 4.08 -12.30
N GLY A 135 24.72 2.76 -12.41
CA GLY A 135 25.64 1.99 -11.58
C GLY A 135 25.15 1.81 -10.14
N GLU A 136 23.86 2.03 -9.87
CA GLU A 136 23.26 1.90 -8.54
C GLU A 136 23.05 0.41 -8.20
N GLY A 137 23.72 -0.04 -7.13
CA GLY A 137 23.64 -1.41 -6.62
C GLY A 137 22.80 -1.53 -5.34
N GLY A 138 22.57 -2.76 -4.88
CA GLY A 138 21.89 -3.01 -3.61
C GLY A 138 20.37 -2.80 -3.65
N VAL A 139 19.78 -2.53 -2.48
CA VAL A 139 18.34 -2.28 -2.31
C VAL A 139 18.00 -0.90 -2.87
N GLN A 140 16.96 -0.83 -3.71
CA GLN A 140 16.48 0.41 -4.32
C GLN A 140 15.27 0.92 -3.51
N GLU A 141 15.54 1.63 -2.43
CA GLU A 141 14.54 2.08 -1.45
C GLU A 141 13.61 3.16 -1.99
N GLN A 142 14.11 4.01 -2.88
CA GLN A 142 13.35 5.05 -3.58
C GLN A 142 12.17 4.49 -4.38
N LEU A 143 12.18 3.18 -4.67
CA LEU A 143 11.09 2.49 -5.36
C LEU A 143 9.98 2.01 -4.40
N GLY A 144 10.03 2.42 -3.13
CA GLY A 144 9.11 1.97 -2.08
C GLY A 144 7.63 2.23 -2.37
N SER A 145 7.31 3.27 -3.16
CA SER A 145 5.94 3.59 -3.59
C SER A 145 5.26 2.46 -4.37
N PHE A 146 6.04 1.56 -4.98
CA PHE A 146 5.51 0.43 -5.73
C PHE A 146 5.21 -0.81 -4.88
N PHE A 147 5.62 -0.86 -3.61
CA PHE A 147 5.58 -2.08 -2.80
C PHE A 147 4.76 -1.94 -1.51
N LYS A 148 4.10 -3.02 -1.10
CA LYS A 148 3.37 -3.10 0.17
C LYS A 148 4.34 -3.24 1.35
N ALA A 149 5.39 -4.03 1.17
CA ALA A 149 6.45 -4.26 2.14
C ALA A 149 7.79 -3.87 1.52
N PRO A 150 8.06 -2.56 1.35
CA PRO A 150 9.29 -2.10 0.72
C PRO A 150 10.51 -2.56 1.52
N MET A 151 11.53 -3.02 0.79
CA MET A 151 12.81 -3.41 1.35
C MET A 151 13.60 -2.17 1.73
N THR A 152 14.31 -2.25 2.85
CA THR A 152 15.23 -1.23 3.33
C THR A 152 16.65 -1.78 3.38
N GLY A 153 17.62 -0.91 3.18
CA GLY A 153 19.03 -1.15 3.49
C GLY A 153 19.28 -0.97 4.99
N ASN A 154 20.40 -1.51 5.46
CA ASN A 154 20.95 -1.22 6.80
C ASN A 154 20.01 -1.44 8.02
N GLY A 155 18.89 -2.17 7.84
CA GLY A 155 18.03 -2.62 8.93
C GLY A 155 17.09 -1.58 9.54
N HIS A 156 16.93 -0.39 8.94
CA HIS A 156 15.91 0.55 9.41
C HIS A 156 14.51 0.13 8.96
N LEU A 157 13.49 0.66 9.65
CA LEU A 157 12.09 0.40 9.28
C LEU A 157 11.75 1.06 7.94
N PRO A 158 10.89 0.43 7.13
CA PRO A 158 10.38 1.01 5.90
C PRO A 158 9.46 2.21 6.16
N GLU A 159 9.59 3.24 5.32
CA GLU A 159 8.53 4.24 5.17
C GLU A 159 7.36 3.60 4.39
N HIS A 160 6.13 3.80 4.83
CA HIS A 160 4.92 3.21 4.23
C HIS A 160 3.95 4.25 3.65
N GLY A 161 4.01 5.50 4.11
CA GLY A 161 3.19 6.59 3.64
C GLY A 161 3.46 6.91 2.17
N PHE A 162 2.44 6.79 1.33
CA PHE A 162 2.59 6.92 -0.12
C PHE A 162 3.17 8.28 -0.53
N HIS A 163 2.78 9.36 0.14
CA HIS A 163 3.27 10.71 -0.15
C HIS A 163 4.79 10.84 0.02
N ALA A 164 5.35 10.36 1.14
CA ALA A 164 6.78 10.42 1.41
C ALA A 164 7.58 9.52 0.45
N GLN A 165 7.06 8.32 0.16
CA GLN A 165 7.66 7.42 -0.83
C GLN A 165 7.64 8.03 -2.25
N GLN A 166 6.60 8.78 -2.60
CA GLN A 166 6.50 9.43 -3.89
C GLN A 166 7.49 10.58 -4.02
N ILE A 167 7.69 11.37 -2.95
CA ILE A 167 8.74 12.41 -2.92
C ILE A 167 10.11 11.77 -3.17
N ALA A 168 10.46 10.73 -2.41
CA ALA A 168 11.74 10.02 -2.58
C ALA A 168 11.95 9.48 -4.01
N LEU A 169 10.88 8.96 -4.65
CA LEU A 169 10.93 8.54 -6.05
C LEU A 169 11.20 9.71 -7.00
N MET A 170 10.50 10.83 -6.82
CA MET A 170 10.61 12.01 -7.69
C MET A 170 11.95 12.72 -7.55
N GLU A 171 12.46 12.87 -6.32
CA GLU A 171 13.82 13.33 -6.02
C GLU A 171 14.86 12.48 -6.76
N TRP A 172 14.75 11.15 -6.64
CA TRP A 172 15.68 10.24 -7.32
C TRP A 172 15.59 10.29 -8.85
N LEU A 173 14.39 10.50 -9.39
CA LEU A 173 14.21 10.70 -10.83
C LEU A 173 14.79 12.06 -11.32
N GLY A 174 15.06 12.99 -10.41
CA GLY A 174 15.53 14.34 -10.72
C GLY A 174 14.41 15.26 -11.21
N ALA A 175 13.15 14.97 -10.83
CA ALA A 175 11.98 15.69 -11.32
C ALA A 175 11.72 17.03 -10.61
N GLU A 176 12.37 17.30 -9.48
CA GLU A 176 12.17 18.54 -8.71
C GLU A 176 12.76 19.82 -9.36
N GLY A 177 13.50 19.66 -10.47
CA GLY A 177 14.02 20.80 -11.25
C GLY A 177 13.22 21.15 -12.51
N ALA A 178 12.17 20.40 -12.85
CA ALA A 178 11.46 20.56 -14.14
C ALA A 178 10.23 21.48 -14.08
N GLU A 179 9.72 21.82 -12.88
CA GLU A 179 8.47 22.59 -12.72
C GLU A 179 8.65 24.07 -12.32
N VAL A 180 9.88 24.58 -12.22
CA VAL A 180 10.13 26.00 -11.86
C VAL A 180 10.32 26.91 -13.09
N ASP A 181 10.51 26.36 -14.29
CA ASP A 181 10.75 27.14 -15.52
C ASP A 181 9.53 27.22 -16.47
N ALA A 182 8.34 26.86 -16.01
CA ALA A 182 7.11 26.96 -16.79
C ALA A 182 6.01 27.73 -16.04
N ALA A 183 6.23 29.03 -15.83
CA ALA A 183 5.18 30.00 -15.49
C ALA A 183 5.44 31.33 -16.21
#